data_AF-A0A2A9P0F5-F1
#
_entry.id   AF-A0A2A9P0F5-F1
#
_cell.length_a   1.000
_cell.length_b   1.000
_cell.length_c   1.000
_cell.angle_alpha   90.00
_cell.angle_beta   90.00
_cell.angle_gamma   90.00
#
_symmetry.space_group_name_H-M   'P 1'
#
loop_
_entity.id
_entity.type
_entity.pdbx_description
1 polymer ?
#
loop_
_entity_poly.entity_id
_entity_poly.type
_entity_poly.pdbx_seq_one_letter_code
_entity_poly.pdbx_strand_id
1 'polypeptide(L)'
;MAIVALLLSLLVYSVRSEWIDYPSQGQASLTHYQIPRDYVASCGCAPSSTHYPTAALSQFAYGSNTSYGPACGKCFKLTLIDPVVANPPFTPSVTKSIVVKITDLCPFSAESWCGGTPSEPNAAGAFLNFDLAFPSRAIPDNFFPSDEALYGYKDFGVWNVKYETVSCNVDWAGRHDNTALGSVAALGDGACCPIDPTGGVNDTCPSYSDKNGIPPNTANASHSVEIPDYLVQFLGLIISCMFWY
;
A
#
# COMPACT_ATOMS: atom_id res chain seq x y z
N MET A 1 24.88 34.19 40.02
CA MET A 1 23.61 34.18 39.24
C MET A 1 23.93 34.06 37.75
N ALA A 2 24.35 32.89 37.30
CA ALA A 2 24.60 32.63 35.86
C ALA A 2 24.41 31.13 35.53
N ILE A 3 23.51 30.47 36.28
CA ILE A 3 23.12 29.07 36.08
C ILE A 3 21.71 29.08 35.50
N VAL A 4 21.54 29.67 34.32
CA VAL A 4 20.37 29.48 33.46
C VAL A 4 20.84 29.46 32.00
N ALA A 5 21.97 28.80 31.76
CA ALA A 5 22.45 28.41 30.43
C ALA A 5 22.20 26.90 30.22
N LEU A 6 21.13 26.39 30.83
CA LEU A 6 20.77 24.98 30.86
C LEU A 6 19.48 24.79 30.04
N LEU A 7 19.64 24.09 28.90
CA LEU A 7 18.60 23.23 28.33
C LEU A 7 17.36 23.88 27.68
N LEU A 8 17.56 24.82 26.76
CA LEU A 8 16.70 24.83 25.55
C LEU A 8 17.39 24.00 24.47
N SER A 9 17.61 22.72 24.79
CA SER A 9 17.77 21.67 23.80
C SER A 9 16.49 21.63 22.96
N LEU A 10 16.53 22.35 21.84
CA LEU A 10 15.64 22.20 20.71
C LEU A 10 15.68 20.72 20.29
N LEU A 11 14.81 19.92 20.91
CA LEU A 11 14.34 18.66 20.36
C LEU A 11 13.60 19.02 19.08
N VAL A 12 14.36 19.13 17.98
CA VAL A 12 13.81 19.02 16.65
C VAL A 12 13.37 17.57 16.55
N TYR A 13 12.14 17.29 16.99
CA TYR A 13 11.47 16.05 16.65
C TYR A 13 11.36 16.08 15.12
N SER A 14 12.29 15.42 14.43
CA SER A 14 12.07 15.02 13.04
C SER A 14 10.80 14.19 13.08
N VAL A 15 9.70 14.78 12.63
CA VAL A 15 8.50 14.04 12.28
C VAL A 15 8.95 13.13 11.15
N ARG A 16 9.29 11.87 11.47
CA ARG A 16 9.50 10.89 10.41
C ARG A 16 8.21 10.85 9.63
N SER A 17 8.31 10.94 8.31
CA SER A 17 7.18 10.62 7.43
C SER A 17 6.61 9.29 7.91
N GLU A 18 5.31 9.27 8.21
CA GLU A 18 4.59 8.03 8.52
C GLU A 18 4.74 7.05 7.36
N TRP A 19 4.81 7.59 6.14
CA TRP A 19 4.96 6.87 4.87
C TRP A 19 6.42 6.59 4.53
N ILE A 20 6.66 5.46 3.85
CA ILE A 20 7.98 5.11 3.30
C ILE A 20 8.28 6.03 2.12
N ASP A 21 9.39 6.76 2.23
CA ASP A 21 10.04 7.38 1.08
C ASP A 21 11.00 6.36 0.45
N TYR A 22 10.73 5.97 -0.80
CA TYR A 22 11.50 4.94 -1.50
C TYR A 22 12.20 5.52 -2.73
N PRO A 23 13.46 5.10 -3.01
CA PRO A 23 14.19 5.55 -4.18
C PRO A 23 13.51 5.09 -5.47
N SER A 24 13.88 5.72 -6.60
CA SER A 24 13.34 5.38 -7.92
C SER A 24 13.65 3.93 -8.35
N GLN A 25 14.62 3.27 -7.74
CA GLN A 25 14.96 1.86 -7.98
C GLN A 25 15.34 1.17 -6.66
N GLY A 26 15.01 -0.11 -6.53
CA GLY A 26 15.30 -0.87 -5.33
C GLY A 26 14.87 -2.33 -5.41
N GLN A 27 14.78 -2.98 -4.25
CA GLN A 27 14.24 -4.33 -4.10
C GLN A 27 12.93 -4.29 -3.32
N ALA A 28 12.02 -5.19 -3.67
CA ALA A 28 10.72 -5.36 -3.03
C ALA A 28 10.34 -6.84 -3.04
N SER A 29 9.29 -7.20 -2.30
CA SER A 29 8.57 -8.44 -2.54
C SER A 29 7.44 -8.22 -3.55
N LEU A 30 7.03 -9.30 -4.21
CA LEU A 30 5.93 -9.36 -5.15
C LEU A 30 5.04 -10.56 -4.80
N THR A 31 3.77 -10.28 -4.56
CA THR A 31 2.70 -11.28 -4.44
C THR A 31 1.73 -11.11 -5.61
N HIS A 32 0.64 -11.88 -5.61
CA HIS A 32 -0.48 -11.65 -6.49
C HIS A 32 -1.83 -11.82 -5.78
N TYR A 33 -2.83 -11.14 -6.34
CA TYR A 33 -4.22 -11.18 -5.91
C TYR A 33 -5.15 -11.06 -7.11
N GLN A 34 -6.35 -11.61 -6.96
CA GLN A 34 -7.36 -11.56 -7.99
C GLN A 34 -8.29 -10.36 -7.76
N ILE A 35 -8.44 -9.51 -8.78
CA ILE A 35 -9.47 -8.48 -8.83
C ILE A 35 -10.44 -8.73 -9.97
N PRO A 36 -11.73 -8.39 -9.80
CA PRO A 36 -12.67 -8.40 -10.90
C PRO A 36 -12.24 -7.42 -12.00
N ARG A 37 -12.59 -7.77 -13.24
CA ARG A 37 -12.50 -6.84 -14.37
C ARG A 37 -13.41 -5.63 -14.12
N ASP A 38 -12.98 -4.46 -14.55
CA ASP A 38 -13.69 -3.19 -14.38
C ASP A 38 -13.92 -2.81 -12.91
N TYR A 39 -13.12 -3.36 -11.99
CA TYR A 39 -13.15 -2.98 -10.59
C TYR A 39 -12.53 -1.60 -10.37
N VAL A 40 -13.14 -0.80 -9.49
CA VAL A 40 -12.62 0.50 -9.07
C VAL A 40 -11.86 0.31 -7.76
N ALA A 41 -10.55 0.22 -7.88
CA ALA A 41 -9.60 0.03 -6.78
C ALA A 41 -9.36 1.33 -5.98
N SER A 42 -8.50 1.27 -4.95
CA SER A 42 -8.34 2.34 -3.94
C SER A 42 -7.92 3.70 -4.51
N CYS A 43 -7.20 3.75 -5.63
CA CYS A 43 -6.88 5.02 -6.31
C CYS A 43 -8.09 5.68 -6.99
N GLY A 44 -9.17 4.92 -7.23
CA GLY A 44 -10.31 5.36 -8.01
C GLY A 44 -9.98 5.55 -9.49
N CYS A 45 -8.98 4.83 -10.02
CA CYS A 45 -8.64 4.83 -11.44
C CYS A 45 -9.80 4.34 -12.31
N ALA A 46 -9.81 4.73 -13.59
CA ALA A 46 -10.81 4.28 -14.55
C ALA A 46 -10.90 2.73 -14.58
N PRO A 47 -12.11 2.13 -14.63
CA PRO A 47 -12.30 0.67 -14.55
C PRO A 47 -11.49 -0.12 -15.59
N SER A 48 -11.40 0.41 -16.82
CA SER A 48 -10.63 -0.21 -17.90
C SER A 48 -9.14 -0.32 -17.61
N SER A 49 -8.60 0.36 -16.58
CA SER A 49 -7.21 0.17 -16.15
C SER A 49 -6.91 -1.27 -15.77
N THR A 50 -7.90 -2.02 -15.27
CA THR A 50 -7.80 -3.46 -14.97
C THR A 50 -7.62 -4.35 -16.20
N HIS A 51 -7.74 -3.81 -17.42
CA HIS A 51 -7.43 -4.52 -18.66
C HIS A 51 -5.93 -4.57 -18.97
N TYR A 52 -5.13 -3.88 -18.16
CA TYR A 52 -3.69 -3.74 -18.30
C TYR A 52 -3.00 -4.12 -16.98
N PRO A 53 -1.69 -4.38 -16.98
CA PRO A 53 -1.00 -4.79 -15.76
C PRO A 53 -1.08 -3.70 -14.70
N THR A 54 -1.68 -4.04 -13.57
CA THR A 54 -1.85 -3.16 -12.42
C THR A 54 -1.40 -3.89 -11.16
N ALA A 55 -1.09 -3.12 -10.12
CA ALA A 55 -0.72 -3.67 -8.84
C ALA A 55 -1.26 -2.82 -7.69
N ALA A 56 -1.44 -3.47 -6.55
CA ALA A 56 -1.53 -2.79 -5.27
C ALA A 56 -0.11 -2.54 -4.72
N LEU A 57 0.09 -1.45 -3.98
CA LEU A 57 1.35 -1.20 -3.26
C LEU A 57 1.11 -1.27 -1.75
N SER A 58 2.06 -1.81 -0.98
CA SER A 58 1.98 -1.90 0.48
C SER A 58 1.70 -0.52 1.10
N GLN A 59 0.76 -0.49 2.05
CA GLN A 59 0.17 0.74 2.63
C GLN A 59 1.16 1.88 2.90
N PHE A 60 2.29 1.57 3.54
CA PHE A 60 3.26 2.58 3.90
C PHE A 60 4.01 3.18 2.71
N ALA A 61 4.21 2.42 1.62
CA ALA A 61 4.76 2.92 0.36
C ALA A 61 3.66 3.49 -0.57
N TYR A 62 2.42 3.04 -0.39
CA TYR A 62 1.26 3.62 -1.07
C TYR A 62 0.97 5.06 -0.60
N GLY A 63 1.18 5.30 0.70
CA GLY A 63 1.10 6.60 1.35
C GLY A 63 -0.31 7.03 1.74
N SER A 64 -1.17 6.06 2.06
CA SER A 64 -2.57 6.23 2.51
C SER A 64 -3.12 4.87 2.96
N ASN A 65 -4.20 4.83 3.73
CA ASN A 65 -4.81 3.61 4.28
C ASN A 65 -6.27 3.33 3.86
N THR A 66 -6.87 4.15 3.00
CA THR A 66 -8.31 4.07 2.71
C THR A 66 -8.69 4.33 1.25
N SER A 67 -8.25 5.44 0.69
CA SER A 67 -8.53 5.81 -0.71
C SER A 67 -7.19 6.01 -1.41
N TYR A 68 -6.99 7.10 -2.14
CA TYR A 68 -5.76 7.34 -2.86
C TYR A 68 -4.60 7.75 -1.95
N GLY A 69 -3.38 7.48 -2.43
CA GLY A 69 -2.13 7.99 -1.86
C GLY A 69 -1.18 8.44 -2.96
N PRO A 70 -0.02 9.03 -2.61
CA PRO A 70 0.98 9.52 -3.57
C PRO A 70 1.51 8.49 -4.56
N ALA A 71 1.35 7.20 -4.29
CA ALA A 71 1.72 6.15 -5.24
C ALA A 71 0.72 5.99 -6.40
N CYS A 72 -0.51 6.47 -6.26
CA CYS A 72 -1.54 6.30 -7.28
C CYS A 72 -1.12 6.83 -8.65
N GLY A 73 -1.29 5.99 -9.67
CA GLY A 73 -0.93 6.33 -11.04
C GLY A 73 0.55 6.16 -11.37
N LYS A 74 1.45 5.93 -10.41
CA LYS A 74 2.88 5.65 -10.70
C LYS A 74 3.02 4.32 -11.44
N CYS A 75 4.02 4.25 -12.33
CA CYS A 75 4.37 3.01 -13.02
C CYS A 75 5.72 2.46 -12.57
N PHE A 76 5.78 1.14 -12.44
CA PHE A 76 6.97 0.44 -12.02
C PHE A 76 7.26 -0.72 -12.96
N LYS A 77 8.52 -0.85 -13.38
CA LYS A 77 9.05 -2.06 -13.98
C LYS A 77 9.48 -3.00 -12.85
N LEU A 78 8.79 -4.12 -12.72
CA LEU A 78 9.08 -5.18 -11.75
C LEU A 78 9.82 -6.30 -12.47
N THR A 79 10.94 -6.74 -11.91
CA THR A 79 11.78 -7.81 -12.50
C THR A 79 11.99 -8.91 -11.49
N LEU A 80 11.57 -10.14 -11.83
CA LEU A 80 11.69 -11.31 -10.96
C LEU A 80 13.15 -11.66 -10.69
N ILE A 81 13.47 -11.95 -9.43
CA ILE A 81 14.78 -12.46 -8.99
C ILE A 81 14.62 -13.95 -8.67
N ASP A 82 13.96 -14.27 -7.55
CA ASP A 82 13.77 -15.61 -7.02
C ASP A 82 12.54 -15.66 -6.09
N PRO A 83 11.91 -16.83 -5.88
CA PRO A 83 10.83 -16.99 -4.92
C PRO A 83 11.37 -17.02 -3.49
N VAL A 84 10.63 -16.40 -2.56
CA VAL A 84 11.06 -16.25 -1.15
C VAL A 84 10.98 -17.59 -0.39
N VAL A 85 10.01 -18.44 -0.73
CA VAL A 85 9.64 -19.63 0.06
C VAL A 85 9.93 -20.96 -0.63
N ALA A 86 10.67 -20.96 -1.75
CA ALA A 86 10.98 -22.20 -2.46
C ALA A 86 12.01 -23.05 -1.71
N ASN A 87 11.74 -24.36 -1.63
CA ASN A 87 12.67 -25.35 -1.09
C ASN A 87 12.69 -26.61 -1.98
N PRO A 88 13.82 -26.94 -2.64
CA PRO A 88 15.10 -26.21 -2.65
C PRO A 88 15.01 -24.80 -3.25
N PRO A 89 16.04 -23.95 -3.14
CA PRO A 89 16.03 -22.63 -3.77
C PRO A 89 15.82 -22.73 -5.29
N PHE A 90 14.93 -21.90 -5.85
CA PHE A 90 14.66 -21.83 -7.28
C PHE A 90 15.32 -20.60 -7.90
N THR A 91 16.05 -20.80 -9.01
CA THR A 91 16.58 -19.70 -9.81
C THR A 91 15.98 -19.77 -11.21
N PRO A 92 15.20 -18.76 -11.64
CA PRO A 92 14.64 -18.73 -12.98
C PRO A 92 15.73 -18.79 -14.06
N SER A 93 15.54 -19.62 -15.07
CA SER A 93 16.43 -19.67 -16.24
C SER A 93 16.29 -18.46 -17.16
N VAL A 94 15.18 -17.74 -17.05
CA VAL A 94 14.86 -16.54 -17.83
C VAL A 94 14.37 -15.45 -16.89
N THR A 95 14.99 -14.29 -16.95
CA THR A 95 14.53 -13.09 -16.25
C THR A 95 13.27 -12.55 -16.92
N LYS A 96 12.19 -12.42 -16.13
CA LYS A 96 10.93 -11.83 -16.58
C LYS A 96 10.71 -10.49 -15.90
N SER A 97 10.20 -9.54 -16.68
CA SER A 97 9.81 -8.22 -16.19
C SER A 97 8.42 -7.84 -16.67
N ILE A 98 7.74 -6.98 -15.92
CA ILE A 98 6.46 -6.39 -16.29
C ILE A 98 6.38 -4.94 -15.82
N VAL A 99 5.70 -4.09 -16.58
CA VAL A 99 5.43 -2.70 -16.17
C VAL A 99 4.01 -2.63 -15.66
N VAL A 100 3.84 -2.29 -14.39
CA VAL A 100 2.55 -2.15 -13.73
C VAL A 100 2.25 -0.69 -13.42
N LYS A 101 0.97 -0.31 -13.43
CA LYS A 101 0.49 0.94 -12.82
C LYS A 101 -0.08 0.65 -11.43
N ILE A 102 0.23 1.49 -10.45
CA ILE A 102 -0.35 1.39 -9.11
C ILE A 102 -1.77 1.96 -9.14
N THR A 103 -2.74 1.09 -8.93
CA THR A 103 -4.16 1.43 -8.91
C THR A 103 -4.83 1.10 -7.58
N ASP A 104 -4.15 0.33 -6.73
CA ASP A 104 -4.74 -0.18 -5.49
C ASP A 104 -3.79 -0.08 -4.29
N LEU A 105 -4.37 -0.26 -3.12
CA LEU A 105 -3.72 -0.33 -1.82
C LEU A 105 -3.64 -1.80 -1.40
N CYS A 106 -2.46 -2.26 -0.99
CA CYS A 106 -2.36 -3.47 -0.19
C CYS A 106 -2.34 -3.07 1.29
N PRO A 107 -3.44 -3.28 2.04
CA PRO A 107 -3.55 -2.79 3.41
C PRO A 107 -2.48 -3.36 4.33
N PHE A 108 -2.09 -2.57 5.33
CA PHE A 108 -1.14 -3.03 6.33
C PHE A 108 -1.74 -4.18 7.14
N SER A 109 -0.99 -5.27 7.22
CA SER A 109 -1.18 -6.30 8.22
C SER A 109 0.18 -6.67 8.77
N ALA A 110 0.31 -6.68 10.11
CA ALA A 110 1.52 -7.16 10.77
C ALA A 110 1.82 -8.60 10.30
N GLU A 111 3.11 -8.92 10.19
CA GLU A 111 3.62 -10.24 9.78
C GLU A 111 3.15 -10.71 8.38
N SER A 112 2.56 -9.84 7.57
CA SER A 112 2.16 -10.13 6.19
C SER A 112 3.20 -9.64 5.18
N TRP A 113 3.01 -9.99 3.90
CA TRP A 113 3.78 -9.43 2.79
C TRP A 113 3.61 -7.92 2.66
N CYS A 114 2.47 -7.34 3.04
CA CYS A 114 2.25 -5.90 3.00
C CYS A 114 2.56 -5.19 4.32
N GLY A 115 3.17 -5.89 5.28
CA GLY A 115 3.48 -5.41 6.63
C GLY A 115 4.73 -4.52 6.76
N GLY A 116 5.36 -4.10 5.65
CA GLY A 116 6.53 -3.22 5.69
C GLY A 116 6.18 -1.82 6.19
N THR A 117 7.01 -1.26 7.07
CA THR A 117 6.88 0.08 7.66
C THR A 117 8.19 0.87 7.44
N PRO A 118 8.26 2.19 7.72
CA PRO A 118 9.52 2.93 7.63
C PRO A 118 10.68 2.41 8.48
N SER A 119 10.40 1.60 9.51
CA SER A 119 11.40 1.05 10.43
C SER A 119 11.58 -0.46 10.37
N GLU A 120 10.64 -1.19 9.77
CA GLU A 120 10.62 -2.64 9.81
C GLU A 120 10.23 -3.24 8.45
N PRO A 121 10.95 -4.26 7.96
CA PRO A 121 10.57 -4.96 6.74
C PRO A 121 9.35 -5.87 6.97
N ASN A 122 8.73 -6.28 5.87
CA ASN A 122 7.66 -7.28 5.84
C ASN A 122 8.18 -8.70 6.08
N ALA A 123 7.28 -9.69 6.01
CA ALA A 123 7.63 -11.11 6.21
C ALA A 123 8.63 -11.69 5.19
N ALA A 124 8.85 -11.02 4.05
CA ALA A 124 9.87 -11.38 3.07
C ALA A 124 11.22 -10.65 3.30
N GLY A 125 11.33 -9.81 4.33
CA GLY A 125 12.52 -8.97 4.55
C GLY A 125 12.58 -7.73 3.65
N ALA A 126 11.49 -7.37 2.97
CA ALA A 126 11.39 -6.21 2.09
C ALA A 126 10.57 -5.07 2.71
N PHE A 127 10.92 -3.82 2.41
CA PHE A 127 10.14 -2.66 2.87
C PHE A 127 8.89 -2.40 2.02
N LEU A 128 8.92 -2.81 0.76
CA LEU A 128 7.85 -2.65 -0.21
C LEU A 128 7.31 -4.01 -0.62
N ASN A 129 6.00 -4.10 -0.80
CA ASN A 129 5.36 -5.21 -1.51
C ASN A 129 4.48 -4.67 -2.62
N PHE A 130 4.66 -5.23 -3.81
CA PHE A 130 3.70 -5.08 -4.91
C PHE A 130 2.78 -6.30 -4.89
N ASP A 131 1.48 -6.08 -4.91
CA ASP A 131 0.51 -7.16 -5.07
C ASP A 131 -0.04 -7.11 -6.51
N LEU A 132 0.39 -8.03 -7.35
CA LEU A 132 0.08 -8.02 -8.78
C LEU A 132 -1.35 -8.45 -9.03
N ALA A 133 -2.11 -7.71 -9.85
CA ALA A 133 -3.45 -8.10 -10.29
C ALA A 133 -3.36 -9.31 -11.26
N PHE A 134 -3.24 -10.50 -10.69
CA PHE A 134 -2.99 -11.76 -11.37
C PHE A 134 -3.75 -12.90 -10.67
N PRO A 135 -4.32 -13.86 -11.42
CA PRO A 135 -4.31 -13.98 -12.89
C PRO A 135 -5.15 -12.91 -13.59
N SER A 136 -4.70 -12.46 -14.76
CA SER A 136 -5.44 -11.52 -15.61
C SER A 136 -5.04 -11.67 -17.07
N ARG A 137 -5.91 -11.27 -18.01
CA ARG A 137 -5.58 -11.31 -19.46
C ARG A 137 -4.42 -10.39 -19.86
N ALA A 138 -4.13 -9.40 -19.02
CA ALA A 138 -3.08 -8.42 -19.25
C ALA A 138 -1.66 -8.99 -18.97
N ILE A 139 -1.58 -10.09 -18.22
CA ILE A 139 -0.34 -10.65 -17.72
C ILE A 139 -0.25 -12.09 -18.22
N PRO A 140 0.85 -12.49 -18.89
CA PRO A 140 0.99 -13.85 -19.38
C PRO A 140 0.86 -14.88 -18.24
N ASP A 141 0.11 -15.96 -18.46
CA ASP A 141 -0.08 -17.04 -17.47
C ASP A 141 1.23 -17.65 -16.97
N ASN A 142 2.29 -17.56 -17.78
CA ASN A 142 3.61 -18.06 -17.44
C ASN A 142 4.51 -17.02 -16.74
N PHE A 143 4.00 -15.83 -16.39
CA PHE A 143 4.81 -14.74 -15.84
C PHE A 143 5.62 -15.16 -14.61
N PHE A 144 5.02 -15.96 -13.72
CA PHE A 144 5.73 -16.62 -12.61
C PHE A 144 6.26 -17.99 -13.07
N PRO A 145 7.58 -18.15 -13.30
CA PRO A 145 8.15 -19.42 -13.71
C PRO A 145 8.22 -20.40 -12.55
N SER A 146 8.14 -21.69 -12.86
CA SER A 146 8.25 -22.78 -11.89
C SER A 146 8.80 -24.06 -12.52
N ASP A 147 9.18 -25.00 -11.66
CA ASP A 147 9.53 -26.37 -12.04
C ASP A 147 8.58 -27.33 -11.29
N GLU A 148 7.37 -27.50 -11.82
CA GLU A 148 6.33 -28.32 -11.19
C GLU A 148 6.77 -29.77 -10.98
N ALA A 149 7.64 -30.30 -11.84
CA ALA A 149 8.18 -31.65 -11.69
C ALA A 149 9.06 -31.79 -10.45
N LEU A 150 9.81 -30.74 -10.10
CA LEU A 150 10.66 -30.70 -8.90
C LEU A 150 9.87 -30.35 -7.63
N TYR A 151 9.01 -29.33 -7.68
CA TYR A 151 8.35 -28.76 -6.49
C TYR A 151 6.98 -29.35 -6.20
N GLY A 152 6.30 -29.93 -7.20
CA GLY A 152 4.92 -30.42 -7.09
C GLY A 152 3.85 -29.34 -7.12
N TYR A 153 4.21 -28.08 -7.36
CA TYR A 153 3.29 -26.95 -7.51
C TYR A 153 3.87 -25.90 -8.47
N LYS A 154 3.00 -25.05 -9.04
CA LYS A 154 3.40 -24.04 -10.04
C LYS A 154 3.63 -22.64 -9.48
N ASP A 155 3.04 -22.35 -8.33
CA ASP A 155 3.01 -21.01 -7.78
C ASP A 155 3.73 -20.98 -6.43
N PHE A 156 4.83 -20.23 -6.38
CA PHE A 156 5.57 -20.00 -5.13
C PHE A 156 4.92 -18.93 -4.24
N GLY A 157 3.91 -18.22 -4.74
CA GLY A 157 3.13 -17.22 -4.02
C GLY A 157 3.84 -15.87 -3.82
N VAL A 158 5.12 -15.87 -3.49
CA VAL A 158 5.88 -14.66 -3.17
C VAL A 158 7.29 -14.68 -3.79
N TRP A 159 7.69 -13.55 -4.35
CA TRP A 159 8.94 -13.37 -5.08
C TRP A 159 9.72 -12.15 -4.59
N ASN A 160 11.05 -12.24 -4.57
CA ASN A 160 11.90 -11.06 -4.56
C ASN A 160 11.93 -10.45 -5.96
N VAL A 161 11.83 -9.13 -6.04
CA VAL A 161 11.90 -8.38 -7.29
C VAL A 161 12.82 -7.18 -7.19
N LYS A 162 13.40 -6.80 -8.32
CA LYS A 162 13.90 -5.43 -8.52
C LYS A 162 12.75 -4.59 -9.05
N TYR A 163 12.59 -3.39 -8.50
CA TYR A 163 11.67 -2.40 -9.04
C TYR A 163 12.45 -1.20 -9.59
N GLU A 164 11.88 -0.56 -10.60
CA GLU A 164 12.32 0.70 -11.18
C GLU A 164 11.08 1.54 -11.48
N THR A 165 11.05 2.79 -11.05
CA THR A 165 10.02 3.76 -11.40
C THR A 165 10.23 4.16 -12.86
N VAL A 166 9.21 4.02 -13.69
CA VAL A 166 9.25 4.30 -15.13
C VAL A 166 8.10 5.21 -15.53
N SER A 167 8.18 5.83 -16.71
CA SER A 167 7.10 6.68 -17.21
C SER A 167 5.94 5.82 -17.70
N CYS A 168 4.74 6.06 -17.16
CA CYS A 168 3.52 5.43 -17.65
C CYS A 168 3.24 5.79 -19.12
N ASN A 169 3.58 7.01 -19.52
CA ASN A 169 3.38 7.50 -20.90
C ASN A 169 4.30 6.83 -21.92
N VAL A 170 5.31 6.08 -21.48
CA VAL A 170 6.25 5.37 -22.36
C VAL A 170 6.04 3.87 -22.22
N ASP A 171 6.03 3.36 -20.99
CA ASP A 171 6.29 1.95 -20.71
C ASP A 171 5.04 1.15 -20.32
N TRP A 172 3.96 1.80 -19.86
CA TRP A 172 2.76 1.08 -19.43
C TRP A 172 1.85 0.76 -20.62
N ALA A 173 1.42 -0.50 -20.73
CA ALA A 173 0.67 -0.99 -21.89
C ALA A 173 -0.68 -0.28 -22.12
N GLY A 174 -1.31 0.21 -21.05
CA GLY A 174 -2.61 0.92 -21.12
C GLY A 174 -2.53 2.37 -21.57
N ARG A 175 -1.33 2.92 -21.83
CA ARG A 175 -1.13 4.35 -22.11
C ARG A 175 -1.88 4.89 -23.34
N HIS A 176 -2.21 4.03 -24.30
CA HIS A 176 -2.88 4.42 -25.54
C HIS A 176 -4.41 4.23 -25.48
N ASP A 177 -4.92 3.63 -24.40
CA ASP A 177 -6.35 3.47 -24.18
C ASP A 177 -6.86 4.59 -23.28
N ASN A 178 -7.42 5.63 -23.87
CA ASN A 178 -7.99 6.76 -23.13
C ASN A 178 -9.06 6.35 -22.11
N THR A 179 -9.70 5.19 -22.26
CA THR A 179 -10.69 4.70 -21.30
C THR A 179 -10.05 4.11 -20.03
N ALA A 180 -8.76 3.76 -20.09
CA ALA A 180 -7.97 3.23 -18.97
C ALA A 180 -7.18 4.31 -18.22
N LEU A 181 -7.34 5.59 -18.60
CA LEU A 181 -6.61 6.72 -18.04
C LEU A 181 -7.48 7.55 -17.09
N GLY A 182 -6.86 8.14 -16.08
CA GLY A 182 -7.51 9.07 -15.16
C GLY A 182 -8.34 8.40 -14.06
N SER A 183 -9.04 9.23 -13.31
CA SER A 183 -9.96 8.83 -12.23
C SER A 183 -11.39 8.64 -12.74
N VAL A 184 -12.19 7.87 -12.00
CA VAL A 184 -13.64 7.79 -12.19
C VAL A 184 -14.29 9.14 -11.84
N ALA A 185 -14.89 9.79 -12.84
CA ALA A 185 -15.50 11.12 -12.67
C ALA A 185 -16.58 11.15 -11.57
N ALA A 186 -17.36 10.08 -11.43
CA ALA A 186 -18.43 9.98 -10.44
C ALA A 186 -17.93 9.99 -8.98
N LEU A 187 -16.65 9.70 -8.74
CA LEU A 187 -16.06 9.73 -7.39
C LEU A 187 -15.62 11.12 -6.95
N GLY A 188 -15.56 12.10 -7.86
CA GLY A 188 -15.10 13.47 -7.55
C GLY A 188 -13.77 13.47 -6.79
N ASP A 189 -13.74 14.17 -5.65
CA ASP A 189 -12.55 14.28 -4.78
C ASP A 189 -12.20 12.99 -4.02
N GLY A 190 -13.01 11.94 -4.16
CA GLY A 190 -12.76 10.60 -3.60
C GLY A 190 -11.86 9.72 -4.47
N ALA A 191 -11.37 10.22 -5.61
CA ALA A 191 -10.45 9.50 -6.49
C ALA A 191 -9.31 10.39 -6.98
N CYS A 192 -8.12 9.80 -7.10
CA CYS A 192 -6.96 10.46 -7.70
C CYS A 192 -6.10 9.41 -8.40
N CYS A 193 -6.07 9.48 -9.74
CA CYS A 193 -5.28 8.58 -10.57
C CYS A 193 -4.67 9.35 -11.76
N PRO A 194 -3.54 10.03 -11.55
CA PRO A 194 -2.79 10.70 -12.60
C PRO A 194 -2.35 9.73 -13.68
N ILE A 195 -2.19 10.23 -14.90
CA ILE A 195 -1.77 9.41 -16.04
C ILE A 195 -0.31 8.96 -15.87
N ASP A 196 0.56 9.87 -15.44
CA ASP A 196 2.00 9.68 -15.28
C ASP A 196 2.57 10.69 -14.26
N PRO A 197 2.41 10.44 -12.95
CA PRO A 197 2.86 11.36 -11.90
C PRO A 197 4.39 11.43 -11.84
N THR A 198 4.96 12.65 -11.86
CA THR A 198 6.42 12.88 -11.83
C THR A 198 6.98 13.10 -10.42
N GLY A 199 6.12 13.08 -9.40
CA GLY A 199 6.48 13.48 -8.03
C GLY A 199 6.29 14.97 -7.76
N GLY A 200 5.74 15.72 -8.73
CA GLY A 200 5.38 17.12 -8.57
C GLY A 200 4.09 17.30 -7.78
N VAL A 201 3.96 18.42 -7.07
CA VAL A 201 2.75 18.75 -6.29
C VAL A 201 1.46 18.87 -7.12
N ASN A 202 1.59 19.09 -8.43
CA ASN A 202 0.46 19.28 -9.34
C ASN A 202 0.02 17.99 -10.05
N ASP A 203 0.84 16.93 -10.00
CA ASP A 203 0.56 15.68 -10.71
C ASP A 203 0.64 14.45 -9.82
N THR A 204 0.94 14.62 -8.52
CA THR A 204 0.99 13.56 -7.52
C THR A 204 -0.19 13.68 -6.58
N CYS A 205 -0.87 12.57 -6.34
CA CYS A 205 -1.97 12.55 -5.38
C CYS A 205 -1.46 12.87 -3.97
N PRO A 206 -2.20 13.67 -3.18
CA PRO A 206 -1.91 13.78 -1.76
C PRO A 206 -2.29 12.47 -1.05
N SER A 207 -1.81 12.28 0.18
CA SER A 207 -2.38 11.26 1.06
C SER A 207 -3.83 11.61 1.37
N TYR A 208 -4.76 10.69 1.07
CA TYR A 208 -6.15 10.84 1.49
C TYR A 208 -6.30 10.78 3.00
N SER A 209 -5.56 9.87 3.65
CA SER A 209 -5.57 9.67 5.11
C SER A 209 -5.08 10.89 5.87
N ASP A 210 -4.08 11.60 5.36
CA ASP A 210 -3.57 12.82 6.03
C ASP A 210 -4.65 13.92 6.07
N LYS A 211 -5.60 13.88 5.12
CA LYS A 211 -6.72 14.84 5.02
C LYS A 211 -7.98 14.38 5.74
N ASN A 212 -8.26 13.07 5.77
CA ASN A 212 -9.54 12.51 6.20
C ASN A 212 -9.44 11.61 7.44
N GLY A 213 -8.23 11.45 7.98
CA GLY A 213 -7.94 10.59 9.12
C GLY A 213 -7.74 9.12 8.74
N ILE A 214 -7.22 8.38 9.71
CA ILE A 214 -7.07 6.93 9.67
C ILE A 214 -8.32 6.32 10.30
N PRO A 215 -9.09 5.46 9.60
CA PRO A 215 -10.19 4.75 10.25
C PRO A 215 -9.65 3.94 11.44
N PRO A 216 -10.42 3.85 12.55
CA PRO A 216 -10.02 3.02 13.67
C PRO A 216 -9.86 1.56 13.23
N ASN A 217 -8.83 0.89 13.74
CA ASN A 217 -8.63 -0.54 13.50
C ASN A 217 -9.79 -1.34 14.10
N THR A 218 -10.64 -1.91 13.24
CA THR A 218 -11.78 -2.76 13.65
C THR A 218 -11.49 -4.25 13.63
N ALA A 219 -10.29 -4.66 13.20
CA ALA A 219 -9.90 -6.07 13.10
C ALA A 219 -9.84 -6.77 14.47
N ASN A 220 -9.67 -6.01 15.55
CA ASN A 220 -9.68 -6.49 16.94
C ASN A 220 -10.77 -5.82 17.79
N ALA A 221 -11.93 -5.49 17.21
CA ALA A 221 -13.06 -4.98 17.97
C ALA A 221 -13.67 -6.09 18.86
N SER A 222 -12.96 -6.47 19.93
CA SER A 222 -13.67 -6.81 21.15
C SER A 222 -14.43 -5.55 21.58
N HIS A 223 -15.75 -5.64 21.60
CA HIS A 223 -16.61 -4.55 22.03
C HIS A 223 -16.31 -4.20 23.49
N SER A 224 -15.37 -3.28 23.73
CA SER A 224 -15.43 -2.45 24.92
C SER A 224 -16.30 -1.25 24.56
N VAL A 225 -17.57 -1.33 24.94
CA VAL A 225 -18.43 -0.15 25.04
C VAL A 225 -17.75 0.78 26.05
N GLU A 226 -17.04 1.80 25.56
CA GLU A 226 -16.66 2.93 26.41
C GLU A 226 -17.95 3.63 26.82
N ILE A 227 -18.44 3.31 28.02
CA ILE A 227 -19.48 4.10 28.65
C ILE A 227 -18.84 5.46 28.96
N PRO A 228 -19.38 6.59 28.47
CA PRO A 228 -18.84 7.89 28.77
C PRO A 228 -18.81 8.11 30.29
N ASP A 229 -17.65 8.50 30.84
CA ASP A 229 -17.42 8.74 32.28
C ASP A 229 -18.44 9.70 32.94
N TYR A 230 -19.17 10.48 32.14
CA TYR A 230 -20.23 11.37 32.59
C TYR A 230 -21.44 10.63 33.22
N LEU A 231 -21.68 9.36 32.85
CA LEU A 231 -22.79 8.57 33.43
C LEU A 231 -22.44 7.95 34.80
N VAL A 232 -21.15 7.75 35.11
CA VAL A 232 -20.70 7.24 36.42
C VAL A 232 -20.75 8.34 37.48
N GLN A 233 -20.49 9.60 37.11
CA GLN A 233 -20.57 10.73 38.03
C GLN A 233 -22.00 11.07 38.47
N PHE A 234 -23.02 10.78 37.64
CA PHE A 234 -24.42 11.05 38.01
C PHE A 234 -24.99 10.05 39.04
N LEU A 235 -24.51 8.80 39.07
CA LEU A 235 -24.92 7.82 40.07
C LEU A 235 -24.23 8.00 41.43
N GLY A 236 -23.02 8.58 41.46
CA GLY A 236 -22.32 8.93 42.71
C GLY A 236 -22.93 10.11 43.47
N LEU A 237 -23.53 11.07 42.75
CA LEU A 237 -24.15 12.27 43.33
C LEU A 237 -25.55 12.04 43.93
N ILE A 238 -26.25 10.98 43.52
CA ILE A 238 -27.57 10.64 44.11
C ILE A 238 -27.40 9.94 45.47
N ILE A 239 -26.29 9.23 45.71
CA ILE A 239 -26.05 8.48 46.96
C ILE A 239 -25.59 9.39 48.11
N SER A 240 -24.92 10.52 47.84
CA SER A 240 -24.49 11.43 48.92
C SER A 240 -25.61 12.30 49.51
N CYS A 241 -26.74 12.43 48.82
CA CYS A 241 -27.92 13.17 49.31
C CYS A 241 -28.84 12.34 50.23
N MET A 242 -28.58 11.05 50.46
CA MET A 242 -29.41 10.21 51.35
C MET A 242 -28.82 10.00 52.77
N PHE A 243 -27.71 10.65 53.12
CA PHE A 243 -27.06 10.50 54.44
C PHE A 243 -26.83 11.83 55.18
N TRP A 244 -27.79 12.76 55.11
CA TRP A 244 -27.90 13.85 56.09
C TRP A 244 -29.36 13.97 56.55
N TYR A 245 -29.69 13.18 57.57
CA TYR A 245 -30.68 13.49 58.61
C TYR A 245 -29.97 13.34 59.95
#